data_AF-A0A5N5J2T3-F1
#
_entry.id   AF-A0A5N5J2T3-F1
#
_cell.length_a   1.000
_cell.length_b   1.000
_cell.length_c   1.000
_cell.angle_alpha   90.00
_cell.angle_beta   90.00
_cell.angle_gamma   90.00
#
_symmetry.space_group_name_H-M   'P 1'
#
loop_
_entity.id
_entity.type
_entity.pdbx_description
1 polymer ?
#
loop_
_entity_poly.entity_id
_entity_poly.type
_entity_poly.pdbx_seq_one_letter_code
_entity_poly.pdbx_strand_id
1 'polypeptide(L)'
;MKKNREEDLNKARESHLVVAALIATVTFAATFTLPGGYKSDQGTAILAKKAAFIVFVISDAISMVLSTSAVFIHFLLAFVPVFYGQNLITNEFAAKLFALATLFTMIGMVTMIIAFITGTYAVLQPVMGLAISICLIGLSFFFLACGIIYKVLRH
;
A
#
# COMPACT_ATOMS: atom_id res chain seq x y z
N MET A 1 4.19 -33.40 6.88
CA MET A 1 4.78 -32.47 5.88
C MET A 1 3.74 -31.58 5.17
N LYS A 2 2.59 -32.07 4.69
CA LYS A 2 1.58 -31.22 4.03
C LYS A 2 0.90 -30.20 4.97
N LYS A 3 0.52 -30.62 6.19
CA LYS A 3 -0.10 -29.77 7.22
C LYS A 3 0.73 -28.51 7.56
N ASN A 4 2.03 -28.67 7.80
CA ASN A 4 2.92 -27.53 8.09
C ASN A 4 2.98 -26.51 6.94
N ARG A 5 2.96 -26.96 5.68
CA ARG A 5 3.00 -26.04 4.52
C ARG A 5 1.72 -25.22 4.36
N GLU A 6 0.56 -25.80 4.65
CA GLU A 6 -0.71 -25.05 4.65
C GLU A 6 -0.77 -24.02 5.79
N GLU A 7 -0.27 -24.38 6.97
CA GLU A 7 -0.15 -23.45 8.10
C GLU A 7 0.78 -22.27 7.79
N ASP A 8 1.94 -22.53 7.16
CA ASP A 8 2.88 -21.48 6.77
C ASP A 8 2.30 -20.54 5.69
N LEU A 9 1.61 -21.09 4.69
CA LEU A 9 0.93 -20.32 3.65
C LEU A 9 -0.19 -19.43 4.23
N ASN A 10 -0.94 -19.94 5.21
CA ASN A 10 -1.99 -19.17 5.87
C ASN A 10 -1.40 -18.00 6.68
N LYS A 11 -0.31 -18.22 7.43
CA LYS A 11 0.38 -17.15 8.16
C LYS A 11 0.93 -16.07 7.23
N ALA A 12 1.53 -16.47 6.10
CA ALA A 12 1.99 -15.53 5.09
C ALA A 12 0.81 -14.70 4.56
N ARG A 13 -0.32 -15.34 4.23
CA ARG A 13 -1.52 -14.66 3.75
C ARG A 13 -2.10 -13.67 4.75
N GLU A 14 -2.15 -14.03 6.03
CA GLU A 14 -2.59 -13.12 7.10
C GLU A 14 -1.68 -11.91 7.22
N SER A 15 -0.36 -12.12 7.18
CA SER A 15 0.62 -11.03 7.23
C SER A 15 0.47 -10.09 6.03
N HIS A 16 0.30 -10.64 4.83
CA HIS A 16 0.04 -9.85 3.61
C HIS A 16 -1.26 -9.04 3.69
N LEU A 17 -2.34 -9.65 4.21
CA LEU A 17 -3.62 -8.98 4.42
C LEU A 17 -3.48 -7.78 5.38
N VAL A 18 -2.75 -7.96 6.49
CA VAL A 18 -2.50 -6.89 7.47
C VAL A 18 -1.75 -5.72 6.82
N VAL A 19 -0.71 -6.01 6.03
CA VAL A 19 0.04 -4.98 5.30
C VAL A 19 -0.86 -4.23 4.31
N ALA A 20 -1.66 -4.94 3.52
CA ALA A 20 -2.58 -4.30 2.57
C ALA A 20 -3.63 -3.44 3.27
N ALA A 21 -4.22 -3.92 4.37
CA ALA A 21 -5.19 -3.16 5.16
C ALA A 21 -4.54 -1.91 5.79
N LEU A 22 -3.31 -2.02 6.27
CA LEU A 22 -2.56 -0.90 6.82
C LEU A 22 -2.31 0.18 5.75
N ILE A 23 -1.87 -0.22 4.56
CA ILE A 23 -1.65 0.75 3.46
C ILE A 23 -2.96 1.46 3.13
N ALA A 24 -4.05 0.71 2.93
CA ALA A 24 -5.36 1.29 2.61
C ALA A 24 -5.84 2.29 3.66
N THR A 25 -5.68 1.98 4.94
CA THR A 25 -6.10 2.87 6.05
C THR A 25 -5.23 4.11 6.16
N VAL A 26 -3.90 3.99 6.00
CA VAL A 26 -2.97 5.13 6.03
C VAL A 26 -3.25 6.09 4.88
N THR A 27 -3.43 5.59 3.66
CA THR A 27 -3.73 6.43 2.50
C THR A 27 -5.11 7.06 2.60
N PHE A 28 -6.12 6.28 3.03
CA PHE A 28 -7.45 6.82 3.29
C PHE A 28 -7.40 8.00 4.27
N ALA A 29 -6.69 7.84 5.39
CA ALA A 29 -6.51 8.91 6.36
C ALA A 29 -5.80 10.13 5.73
N ALA A 30 -4.71 9.91 4.99
CA ALA A 30 -3.92 10.95 4.36
C ALA A 30 -4.72 11.81 3.37
N THR A 31 -5.64 11.21 2.61
CA THR A 31 -6.53 11.94 1.69
C THR A 31 -7.50 12.88 2.41
N PHE A 32 -7.94 12.56 3.63
CA PHE A 32 -8.84 13.45 4.39
C PHE A 32 -8.11 14.39 5.36
N THR A 33 -6.87 14.08 5.71
CA THR A 33 -6.00 14.97 6.50
C THR A 33 -5.03 15.71 5.58
N LEU A 34 -5.58 16.51 4.66
CA LEU A 34 -4.79 17.06 3.56
C LEU A 34 -3.63 17.94 4.03
N PRO A 35 -2.43 17.72 3.48
CA PRO A 35 -1.26 18.54 3.78
C PRO A 35 -1.52 20.03 3.46
N GLY A 36 -1.29 20.90 4.44
CA GLY A 36 -1.48 22.34 4.32
C GLY A 36 -2.92 22.84 4.55
N GLY A 37 -3.87 21.96 4.86
CA GLY A 37 -5.22 22.34 5.28
C GLY A 37 -6.12 22.89 4.17
N TYR A 38 -7.24 23.47 4.58
CA TYR A 38 -8.30 23.95 3.69
C TYR A 38 -8.37 25.47 3.70
N LYS A 39 -8.76 26.05 2.56
CA LYS A 39 -9.18 27.44 2.46
C LYS A 39 -10.51 27.63 3.19
N SER A 40 -10.54 28.59 4.10
CA SER A 40 -11.64 28.85 5.05
C SER A 40 -12.99 29.15 4.38
N ASP A 41 -12.97 29.52 3.11
CA ASP A 41 -14.06 30.08 2.34
C ASP A 41 -14.71 29.08 1.38
N GLN A 42 -14.03 27.98 1.03
CA GLN A 42 -14.49 27.08 -0.05
C GLN A 42 -14.22 25.58 0.20
N GLY A 43 -13.65 25.19 1.34
CA GLY A 43 -13.31 23.77 1.61
C GLY A 43 -12.29 23.19 0.61
N THR A 44 -11.62 24.04 -0.17
CA THR A 44 -10.62 23.64 -1.15
C THR A 44 -9.26 23.57 -0.48
N ALA A 45 -8.48 22.51 -0.74
CA ALA A 45 -7.13 22.40 -0.20
C ALA A 45 -6.26 23.61 -0.62
N ILE A 46 -5.50 24.18 0.32
CA ILE A 46 -4.66 25.37 0.05
C ILE A 46 -3.67 25.08 -1.09
N LEU A 47 -3.19 23.84 -1.16
CA LEU A 47 -2.18 23.38 -2.12
C LEU A 47 -2.78 22.80 -3.42
N ALA A 48 -4.10 22.87 -3.63
CA ALA A 48 -4.78 22.22 -4.77
C ALA A 48 -4.21 22.56 -6.16
N LYS A 49 -3.56 23.73 -6.33
CA LYS A 49 -2.94 24.16 -7.59
C LYS A 49 -1.46 23.77 -7.73
N LYS A 50 -0.85 23.13 -6.72
CA LYS A 50 0.56 22.74 -6.74
C LYS A 50 0.70 21.36 -7.37
N ALA A 51 1.59 21.22 -8.35
CA ALA A 51 1.83 19.96 -9.05
C ALA A 51 2.15 18.80 -8.09
N ALA A 52 3.01 19.03 -7.09
CA ALA A 52 3.35 18.03 -6.09
C ALA A 52 2.13 17.54 -5.27
N PHE A 53 1.19 18.43 -4.96
CA PHE A 53 -0.03 18.07 -4.26
C PHE A 53 -0.98 17.24 -5.14
N ILE A 54 -1.07 17.56 -6.43
CA ILE A 54 -1.85 16.77 -7.38
C ILE A 54 -1.27 15.35 -7.51
N VAL A 55 0.04 15.22 -7.63
CA VAL A 55 0.72 13.92 -7.68
C VAL A 55 0.52 13.14 -6.37
N PHE A 56 0.55 13.82 -5.22
CA PHE A 56 0.24 13.23 -3.92
C PHE A 56 -1.15 12.59 -3.91
N VAL A 57 -2.20 13.36 -4.21
CA VAL A 57 -3.59 12.88 -4.14
C VAL A 57 -3.83 11.70 -5.10
N ILE A 58 -3.30 11.78 -6.33
CA ILE A 58 -3.47 10.70 -7.32
C ILE A 58 -2.73 9.43 -6.87
N SER A 59 -1.48 9.56 -6.41
CA SER A 59 -0.69 8.41 -5.97
C SER A 59 -1.29 7.74 -4.74
N ASP A 60 -1.79 8.55 -3.80
CA ASP A 60 -2.46 8.10 -2.58
C ASP A 60 -3.75 7.33 -2.91
N ALA A 61 -4.58 7.85 -3.81
CA ALA A 61 -5.79 7.18 -4.27
C ALA A 61 -5.49 5.85 -4.97
N ILE A 62 -4.47 5.80 -5.83
CA ILE A 62 -4.05 4.54 -6.48
C ILE A 62 -3.61 3.51 -5.43
N SER A 63 -2.80 3.95 -4.46
CA SER A 63 -2.34 3.08 -3.36
C SER A 63 -3.52 2.50 -2.57
N MET A 64 -4.48 3.36 -2.22
CA MET A 64 -5.67 2.98 -1.46
C MET A 64 -6.51 1.95 -2.23
N VAL A 65 -6.79 2.20 -3.51
CA VAL A 65 -7.64 1.33 -4.34
C VAL A 65 -6.99 -0.03 -4.57
N LEU A 66 -5.68 -0.06 -4.88
CA LEU A 66 -4.96 -1.32 -5.07
C LEU A 66 -4.91 -2.13 -3.78
N SER A 67 -4.62 -1.49 -2.66
CA SER A 67 -4.54 -2.15 -1.36
C SER A 67 -5.91 -2.66 -0.90
N THR A 68 -6.97 -1.88 -1.09
CA THR A 68 -8.36 -2.29 -0.84
C THR A 68 -8.77 -3.47 -1.72
N SER A 69 -8.36 -3.47 -2.99
CA SER A 69 -8.60 -4.59 -3.91
C SER A 69 -7.90 -5.87 -3.43
N ALA A 70 -6.65 -5.76 -2.96
CA ALA A 70 -5.93 -6.89 -2.36
C ALA A 70 -6.65 -7.44 -1.11
N VAL A 71 -7.07 -6.55 -0.19
CA VAL A 71 -7.87 -6.91 0.99
C VAL A 71 -9.15 -7.63 0.59
N PHE A 72 -9.86 -7.12 -0.43
CA PHE A 72 -11.09 -7.73 -0.94
C PHE A 72 -10.84 -9.12 -1.53
N ILE A 73 -9.77 -9.32 -2.28
CA ILE A 73 -9.39 -10.65 -2.81
C ILE A 73 -9.11 -11.62 -1.67
N HIS A 74 -8.35 -11.22 -0.65
CA HIS A 74 -8.09 -12.05 0.53
C HIS A 74 -9.38 -12.39 1.29
N PHE A 75 -10.27 -11.43 1.45
CA PHE A 75 -11.57 -11.63 2.07
C PHE A 75 -12.40 -12.64 1.29
N LEU A 76 -12.50 -12.52 -0.03
CA LEU A 76 -13.21 -13.48 -0.87
C LEU A 76 -12.60 -14.89 -0.78
N LEU A 77 -11.28 -14.99 -0.77
CA LEU A 77 -10.58 -16.27 -0.69
C LEU A 77 -10.81 -16.99 0.65
N ALA A 78 -11.01 -16.23 1.73
CA ALA A 78 -11.37 -16.77 3.04
C ALA A 78 -12.88 -17.06 3.16
N PHE A 79 -13.72 -16.23 2.55
CA PHE A 79 -15.18 -16.29 2.71
C PHE A 79 -15.83 -17.36 1.83
N VAL A 80 -15.48 -17.44 0.54
CA VAL A 80 -16.16 -18.32 -0.42
C VAL A 80 -16.12 -19.81 -0.02
N PRO A 81 -14.98 -20.40 0.42
CA PRO A 81 -14.94 -21.80 0.82
C PRO A 81 -15.79 -22.11 2.06
N VAL A 82 -15.99 -21.12 2.94
CA VAL A 82 -16.76 -21.26 4.18
C VAL A 82 -18.27 -21.35 3.89
N PHE A 83 -18.78 -20.56 2.95
CA PHE A 83 -20.22 -20.47 2.67
C PHE A 83 -20.70 -21.39 1.54
N TYR A 84 -19.85 -21.60 0.53
CA TYR A 84 -20.26 -22.32 -0.68
C TYR A 84 -19.54 -23.66 -0.87
N GLY A 85 -18.69 -24.04 0.08
CA GLY A 85 -17.94 -25.29 0.09
C GLY A 85 -16.60 -25.22 -0.64
N GLN A 86 -15.63 -26.02 -0.18
CA GLN A 86 -14.24 -26.01 -0.67
C GLN A 86 -14.08 -26.35 -2.16
N ASN A 87 -15.08 -26.96 -2.79
CA ASN A 87 -14.98 -27.45 -4.17
C ASN A 87 -15.10 -26.35 -5.25
N LEU A 88 -15.54 -25.14 -4.89
CA LEU A 88 -15.71 -24.04 -5.86
C LEU A 88 -14.43 -23.27 -6.19
N ILE A 89 -13.47 -23.24 -5.25
CA ILE A 89 -12.19 -22.59 -5.47
C ILE A 89 -11.13 -23.66 -5.64
N THR A 90 -10.64 -23.81 -6.87
CA THR A 90 -9.50 -24.67 -7.15
C THR A 90 -8.23 -24.06 -6.55
N ASN A 91 -7.30 -24.91 -6.11
CA ASN A 91 -6.01 -24.47 -5.56
C ASN A 91 -5.24 -23.57 -6.54
N GLU A 92 -5.35 -23.82 -7.85
CA GLU A 92 -4.73 -22.97 -8.88
C GLU A 92 -5.37 -21.58 -8.95
N PHE A 93 -6.69 -21.49 -8.86
CA PHE A 93 -7.41 -20.21 -8.87
C PHE A 93 -7.09 -19.40 -7.60
N ALA A 94 -7.07 -20.06 -6.44
CA ALA A 94 -6.63 -19.47 -5.18
C ALA A 94 -5.20 -18.91 -5.26
N ALA A 95 -4.27 -19.67 -5.83
CA ALA A 95 -2.89 -19.25 -5.99
C ALA A 95 -2.76 -18.03 -6.92
N LYS A 96 -3.49 -18.01 -8.05
CA LYS A 96 -3.52 -16.87 -8.97
C LYS A 96 -4.06 -15.60 -8.31
N LEU A 97 -5.17 -15.71 -7.58
CA LEU A 97 -5.75 -14.60 -6.84
C LEU A 97 -4.81 -14.09 -5.73
N PHE A 98 -4.15 -14.99 -5.01
CA PHE A 98 -3.16 -14.63 -4.00
C PHE A 98 -1.96 -13.89 -4.61
N ALA A 99 -1.45 -14.37 -5.75
CA ALA A 99 -0.38 -13.69 -6.48
C ALA A 99 -0.82 -12.30 -6.97
N LEU A 100 -2.06 -12.17 -7.47
CA LEU A 100 -2.62 -10.89 -7.89
C LEU A 100 -2.78 -9.91 -6.73
N ALA A 101 -3.30 -10.37 -5.58
CA ALA A 101 -3.39 -9.55 -4.37
C ALA A 101 -2.01 -9.07 -3.91
N THR A 102 -1.03 -9.97 -3.93
CA THR A 102 0.38 -9.63 -3.60
C THR A 102 0.93 -8.56 -4.55
N LEU A 103 0.66 -8.68 -5.86
CA LEU A 103 1.07 -7.68 -6.84
C LEU A 103 0.42 -6.31 -6.56
N PHE A 104 -0.88 -6.28 -6.26
CA PHE A 104 -1.58 -5.06 -5.91
C PHE A 104 -1.01 -4.41 -4.64
N THR A 105 -0.72 -5.20 -3.59
CA THR A 105 -0.07 -4.69 -2.38
C THR A 105 1.33 -4.13 -2.67
N MET A 106 2.12 -4.80 -3.52
CA MET A 106 3.45 -4.32 -3.91
C MET A 106 3.38 -2.99 -4.65
N ILE A 107 2.49 -2.86 -5.63
CA ILE A 107 2.30 -1.61 -6.35
C ILE A 107 1.77 -0.52 -5.40
N GLY A 108 0.83 -0.87 -4.51
CA GLY A 108 0.31 0.03 -3.48
C GLY A 108 1.41 0.57 -2.55
N MET A 109 2.33 -0.28 -2.10
CA MET A 109 3.48 0.19 -1.30
C MET A 109 4.32 1.23 -2.05
N VAL A 110 4.60 1.00 -3.33
CA VAL A 110 5.39 1.94 -4.15
C VAL A 110 4.64 3.26 -4.31
N THR A 111 3.34 3.24 -4.63
CA THR A 111 2.56 4.46 -4.82
C THR A 111 2.32 5.22 -3.51
N MET A 112 2.18 4.53 -2.38
CA MET A 112 2.15 5.14 -1.04
C MET A 112 3.44 5.94 -0.75
N ILE A 113 4.60 5.41 -1.12
CA ILE A 113 5.88 6.12 -0.93
C ILE A 113 5.95 7.36 -1.82
N ILE A 114 5.51 7.26 -3.07
CA ILE A 114 5.43 8.41 -3.97
C ILE A 114 4.50 9.48 -3.39
N ALA A 115 3.35 9.08 -2.84
CA ALA A 115 2.43 9.97 -2.16
C ALA A 115 3.13 10.65 -0.96
N PHE A 116 3.80 9.89 -0.10
CA PHE A 116 4.52 10.44 1.04
C PHE A 116 5.59 11.48 0.63
N ILE A 117 6.41 11.17 -0.37
CA ILE A 117 7.45 12.09 -0.88
C ILE A 117 6.82 13.36 -1.47
N THR A 118 5.81 13.21 -2.32
CA THR A 118 5.19 14.35 -2.99
C THR A 118 4.34 15.20 -2.05
N GLY A 119 3.66 14.59 -1.08
CA GLY A 119 2.92 15.26 -0.03
C GLY A 119 3.83 16.06 0.90
N THR A 120 4.92 15.44 1.37
CA THR A 120 5.92 16.15 2.20
C THR A 120 6.57 17.30 1.44
N TYR A 121 6.95 17.10 0.17
CA TYR A 121 7.48 18.17 -0.67
C TYR A 121 6.46 19.30 -0.89
N ALA A 122 5.17 18.98 -1.03
CA ALA A 122 4.12 19.98 -1.19
C ALA A 122 3.98 20.88 0.06
N VAL A 123 4.10 20.31 1.27
CA VAL A 123 4.05 21.07 2.53
C VAL A 123 5.34 21.85 2.80
N LEU A 124 6.50 21.22 2.58
CA LEU A 124 7.81 21.76 2.95
C LEU A 124 8.46 22.62 1.86
N GLN A 125 7.71 23.07 0.85
CA GLN A 125 8.17 24.01 -0.18
C GLN A 125 9.10 25.15 0.34
N PRO A 126 8.83 25.79 1.52
CA PRO A 126 9.68 26.86 2.03
C PRO A 126 11.01 26.38 2.67
N VAL A 127 11.12 25.11 3.05
CA VAL A 127 12.23 24.57 3.88
C VAL A 127 12.79 23.31 3.22
N MET A 128 13.44 23.47 2.05
CA MET A 128 13.92 22.36 1.22
C MET A 128 14.85 21.36 1.94
N GLY A 129 15.62 21.81 2.95
CA GLY A 129 16.53 20.94 3.70
C GLY A 129 15.82 19.80 4.44
N LEU A 130 14.63 20.06 4.98
CA LEU A 130 13.82 19.04 5.68
C LEU A 130 13.19 18.05 4.69
N ALA A 131 12.75 18.53 3.52
CA ALA A 131 12.18 17.66 2.48
C ALA A 131 13.23 16.68 1.94
N ILE A 132 14.46 17.13 1.72
CA ILE A 132 15.58 16.29 1.28
C ILE A 132 15.92 15.24 2.34
N SER A 133 15.96 15.63 3.63
CA SER A 133 16.21 14.69 4.72
C SER A 133 15.14 13.59 4.82
N ILE A 134 13.86 13.95 4.64
CA ILE A 134 12.75 12.99 4.70
C ILE A 134 12.78 12.06 3.48
N CYS A 135 13.11 12.57 2.30
CA CYS A 135 13.31 11.74 1.11
C CYS A 135 14.45 10.74 1.30
N LEU A 136 15.57 11.15 1.91
CA LEU A 136 16.70 10.27 2.20
C LEU A 136 16.33 9.17 3.19
N ILE A 137 15.58 9.48 4.25
CA ILE A 137 15.11 8.49 5.23
C ILE A 137 14.13 7.49 4.58
N GLY A 138 13.18 7.96 3.77
CA GLY A 138 12.22 7.10 3.07
C GLY A 138 12.89 6.16 2.06
N LEU A 139 13.84 6.68 1.27
CA LEU A 139 14.56 5.89 0.27
C LEU A 139 15.53 4.88 0.91
N SER A 140 16.24 5.28 1.98
CA SER A 140 17.20 4.39 2.64
C SER A 140 16.55 3.15 3.26
N PHE A 141 15.36 3.29 3.86
CA PHE A 141 14.59 2.13 4.32
C PHE A 141 14.28 1.15 3.19
N PHE A 142 13.91 1.65 2.01
CA PHE A 142 13.53 0.81 0.87
C PHE A 142 14.73 0.14 0.19
N PHE A 143 15.86 0.85 0.04
CA PHE A 143 17.10 0.25 -0.47
C PHE A 143 17.62 -0.86 0.46
N LEU A 144 17.50 -0.68 1.78
CA LEU A 144 17.85 -1.71 2.75
C LEU A 144 16.90 -2.91 2.68
N ALA A 145 15.58 -2.68 2.65
CA ALA A 145 14.59 -3.74 2.51
C ALA A 145 14.79 -4.53 1.20
N CYS A 146 14.98 -3.83 0.08
CA CYS A 146 15.24 -4.44 -1.23
C CYS A 146 16.57 -5.20 -1.26
N GLY A 147 17.63 -4.66 -0.62
CA GLY A 147 18.92 -5.33 -0.48
C GLY A 147 18.86 -6.60 0.37
N ILE A 148 18.09 -6.60 1.46
CA ILE A 148 17.84 -7.79 2.29
C ILE A 148 17.07 -8.83 1.49
N ILE A 149 15.99 -8.44 0.81
CA ILE A 149 15.17 -9.31 -0.04
C ILE A 149 16.02 -9.92 -1.17
N TYR A 150 16.82 -9.11 -1.87
CA TYR A 150 17.73 -9.57 -2.93
C TYR A 150 18.75 -10.59 -2.39
N LYS A 151 19.33 -10.35 -1.21
CA LYS A 151 20.29 -11.26 -0.59
C LYS A 151 19.63 -12.58 -0.18
N VAL A 152 18.39 -12.56 0.29
CA VAL A 152 17.61 -13.75 0.62
C VAL A 152 17.22 -14.53 -0.65
N LEU A 153 16.82 -13.86 -1.73
CA LEU A 153 16.47 -14.49 -3.02
C LEU A 153 17.67 -15.10 -3.77
N ARG A 154 18.87 -14.59 -3.53
CA ARG A 154 20.12 -15.10 -4.12
C ARG A 154 20.63 -16.36 -3.40
N HIS A 155 20.11 -16.66 -2.21
CA HIS A 155 20.60 -17.73 -1.35
C HIS A 155 19.65 -18.92 -1.29
#